data_AF-A0AAE0VS94-F1
#
_entry.id   AF-A0AAE0VS94-F1
#
_cell.length_a   1.000
_cell.length_b   1.000
_cell.length_c   1.000
_cell.angle_alpha   90.00
_cell.angle_beta   90.00
_cell.angle_gamma   90.00
#
_symmetry.space_group_name_H-M   'P 1'
#
loop_
_entity.id
_entity.type
_entity.pdbx_description
1 polymer ?
#
loop_
_entity_poly.entity_id
_entity_poly.type
_entity_poly.pdbx_seq_one_letter_code
_entity_poly.pdbx_strand_id
1 'polypeptide(L)'
;MTKSELHAVMTGGFATIAGTVMGAYIGFGVPVNHLISASVMSAPAALAISKLTYPETEKVSASSGDFSRMEKPQERNLIEAASAGATASIKLVGSIAVHVIAFLCLLDFVNATLIWFGEKIGLQEFSLQASKPAT
;
A
#
# COMPACT_ATOMS: atom_id res chain seq x y z
N MET A 1 21.73 -8.03 -5.83
CA MET A 1 20.38 -8.55 -6.13
C MET A 1 20.23 -8.59 -7.64
N THR A 2 19.68 -9.68 -8.17
CA THR A 2 19.28 -9.77 -9.58
C THR A 2 18.05 -8.88 -9.85
N LYS A 3 17.71 -8.65 -11.12
CA LYS A 3 16.51 -7.87 -11.48
C LYS A 3 15.22 -8.54 -11.00
N SER A 4 15.16 -9.87 -10.97
CA SER A 4 13.96 -10.57 -10.51
C SER A 4 13.89 -10.67 -8.99
N GLU A 5 15.00 -10.67 -8.26
CA GLU A 5 14.99 -10.45 -6.80
C GLU A 5 14.48 -9.04 -6.45
N LEU A 6 14.91 -8.02 -7.17
CA LEU A 6 14.37 -6.66 -6.99
C LEU A 6 12.88 -6.61 -7.29
N HIS A 7 12.44 -7.26 -8.39
CA HIS A 7 11.02 -7.37 -8.72
C HIS A 7 10.24 -8.06 -7.59
N ALA A 8 10.75 -9.14 -7.02
CA ALA A 8 10.13 -9.83 -5.89
C ALA A 8 9.99 -8.94 -4.65
N VAL A 9 11.00 -8.14 -4.32
CA VAL A 9 10.94 -7.18 -3.20
C VAL A 9 9.92 -6.08 -3.46
N MET A 10 9.89 -5.52 -4.67
CA MET A 10 8.90 -4.50 -5.03
C MET A 10 7.47 -5.04 -5.01
N THR A 11 7.23 -6.20 -5.63
CA THR A 11 5.91 -6.86 -5.63
C THR A 11 5.47 -7.20 -4.20
N GLY A 12 6.37 -7.70 -3.35
CA GLY A 12 6.06 -7.95 -1.94
C GLY A 12 5.64 -6.69 -1.18
N GLY A 13 6.33 -5.57 -1.42
CA GLY A 13 5.99 -4.27 -0.84
C GLY A 13 4.63 -3.73 -1.28
N PHE A 14 4.27 -3.90 -2.55
CA PHE A 14 2.97 -3.45 -3.07
C PHE A 14 1.80 -4.39 -2.75
N ALA A 15 2.06 -5.69 -2.58
CA ALA A 15 1.02 -6.69 -2.30
C ALA A 15 0.58 -6.72 -0.82
N THR A 16 1.35 -6.09 0.07
CA THR A 16 1.09 -6.07 1.51
C THR A 16 0.74 -4.67 2.00
N ILE A 17 0.12 -4.61 3.18
CA ILE A 17 -0.16 -3.35 3.88
C ILE A 17 0.78 -3.19 5.06
N ALA A 18 1.19 -1.95 5.34
CA ALA A 18 1.99 -1.65 6.51
C ALA A 18 1.18 -1.80 7.81
N GLY A 19 1.81 -2.30 8.87
CA GLY A 19 1.18 -2.43 10.19
C GLY A 19 0.68 -1.09 10.76
N THR A 20 1.30 0.02 10.38
CA THR A 20 0.92 1.38 10.81
C THR A 20 -0.47 1.79 10.31
N VAL A 21 -0.84 1.41 9.07
CA VAL A 21 -2.17 1.71 8.50
C VAL A 21 -3.21 0.62 8.78
N MET A 22 -2.75 -0.60 9.07
CA MET A 22 -3.59 -1.72 9.50
C MET A 22 -4.47 -1.33 10.72
N GLY A 23 -3.90 -0.64 11.71
CA GLY A 23 -4.67 -0.15 12.87
C GLY A 23 -5.78 0.84 12.50
N ALA A 24 -5.55 1.70 11.49
CA ALA A 24 -6.56 2.65 11.03
C ALA A 24 -7.75 1.94 10.38
N TYR A 25 -7.52 0.90 9.58
CA TYR A 25 -8.60 0.10 8.98
C TYR A 25 -9.43 -0.66 10.02
N ILE A 26 -8.80 -1.15 11.09
CA ILE A 26 -9.51 -1.74 12.22
C ILE A 26 -10.40 -0.68 12.90
N GLY A 27 -9.90 0.55 13.05
CA GLY A 27 -10.68 1.69 13.54
C GLY A 27 -11.89 2.04 12.67
N PHE A 28 -11.84 1.77 11.36
CA PHE A 28 -12.97 1.93 10.44
C PHE A 28 -13.97 0.76 10.48
N GLY A 29 -13.76 -0.25 11.32
CA GLY A 29 -14.68 -1.38 11.51
C GLY A 29 -14.40 -2.60 10.62
N VAL A 30 -13.25 -2.66 9.95
CA VAL A 30 -12.86 -3.83 9.13
C VAL A 30 -12.54 -5.01 10.05
N PRO A 31 -13.04 -6.24 9.77
CA PRO A 31 -12.78 -7.41 10.61
C PRO A 31 -11.28 -7.74 10.69
N VAL A 32 -10.75 -7.67 11.91
CA VAL A 32 -9.32 -7.90 12.22
C VAL A 32 -8.84 -9.25 11.70
N ASN A 33 -9.65 -10.30 11.89
CA ASN A 33 -9.30 -11.66 11.47
C ASN A 33 -8.97 -11.76 9.99
N HIS A 34 -9.79 -11.13 9.13
CA HIS A 34 -9.58 -11.15 7.68
C HIS A 34 -8.36 -10.31 7.27
N LEU A 35 -8.15 -9.19 7.97
CA LEU A 35 -7.09 -8.25 7.63
C LEU A 35 -5.71 -8.83 7.99
N ILE A 36 -5.59 -9.49 9.16
CA ILE A 36 -4.36 -10.20 9.55
C ILE A 36 -4.12 -11.39 8.62
N SER A 37 -5.15 -12.21 8.34
CA SER A 37 -4.99 -13.37 7.45
C SER A 37 -4.58 -12.96 6.04
N ALA A 38 -5.16 -11.87 5.51
CA ALA A 38 -4.79 -11.35 4.20
C ALA A 38 -3.33 -10.89 4.15
N SER A 39 -2.85 -10.17 5.17
CA SER A 39 -1.45 -9.71 5.23
C SER A 39 -0.45 -10.87 5.24
N VAL A 40 -0.72 -11.93 6.01
CA VAL A 40 0.15 -13.12 6.05
C VAL A 40 0.11 -13.89 4.74
N MET A 41 -1.07 -14.03 4.13
CA MET A 41 -1.22 -14.74 2.85
C MET A 41 -0.62 -13.99 1.65
N SER A 42 -0.58 -12.65 1.70
CA SER A 42 0.03 -11.81 0.66
C SER A 42 1.53 -12.08 0.48
N ALA A 43 2.27 -12.43 1.54
CA ALA A 43 3.71 -12.68 1.44
C ALA A 43 4.07 -13.85 0.48
N PRO A 44 3.55 -15.08 0.67
CA PRO A 44 3.80 -16.18 -0.27
C PRO A 44 3.13 -15.96 -1.63
N ALA A 45 1.95 -15.33 -1.67
CA ALA A 45 1.26 -15.03 -2.93
C ALA A 45 2.05 -14.03 -3.80
N ALA A 46 2.64 -13.00 -3.19
CA ALA A 46 3.46 -12.02 -3.90
C ALA A 46 4.70 -12.65 -4.52
N LEU A 47 5.36 -13.58 -3.80
CA LEU A 47 6.50 -14.31 -4.34
C LEU A 47 6.10 -15.22 -5.50
N ALA A 48 4.99 -15.95 -5.37
CA ALA A 48 4.47 -16.81 -6.43
C ALA A 48 4.18 -16.00 -7.70
N ILE A 49 3.44 -14.89 -7.59
CA ILE A 49 3.09 -14.02 -8.73
C ILE A 49 4.33 -13.37 -9.33
N SER A 50 5.26 -12.90 -8.49
CA SER A 50 6.49 -12.25 -8.97
C SER A 50 7.36 -13.20 -9.78
N LYS A 51 7.55 -14.44 -9.32
CA LYS A 51 8.36 -15.45 -10.03
C LYS A 51 7.65 -16.04 -11.25
N LEU A 52 6.32 -16.03 -11.29
CA LEU A 52 5.56 -16.38 -12.49
C LEU A 52 5.65 -15.29 -13.57
N THR A 53 5.59 -14.02 -13.17
CA THR A 53 5.59 -12.88 -14.09
C THR A 53 6.99 -12.55 -14.60
N TYR A 54 8.00 -12.62 -13.73
CA TYR A 54 9.38 -12.31 -14.06
C TYR A 54 10.31 -13.39 -13.46
N PRO A 55 10.46 -14.52 -14.15
CA PRO A 55 11.22 -15.66 -13.64
C PRO A 55 12.73 -15.38 -13.55
N GLU A 56 13.42 -16.18 -12.73
CA GLU A 56 14.85 -16.04 -12.55
C GLU A 56 15.64 -16.56 -13.75
N THR A 57 16.38 -15.67 -14.39
CA THR A 57 17.23 -16.02 -15.53
C THR A 57 18.72 -15.96 -15.20
N GLU A 58 19.08 -15.27 -14.11
CA GLU A 58 20.46 -15.07 -13.66
C GLU A 58 20.78 -15.99 -12.48
N LYS A 59 22.07 -16.34 -12.30
CA LYS A 59 22.50 -17.06 -11.10
C LYS A 59 22.34 -16.15 -9.89
N VAL A 60 21.61 -16.63 -8.90
CA VAL A 60 21.43 -15.96 -7.61
C VAL A 60 22.80 -15.84 -6.93
N SER A 61 23.29 -14.61 -6.76
CA SER A 61 24.56 -14.32 -6.09
C SER A 61 24.46 -14.34 -4.56
N ALA A 62 23.31 -14.72 -4.00
CA ALA A 62 23.12 -14.81 -2.55
C ALA A 62 23.82 -16.04 -2.01
N SER A 63 25.12 -15.89 -1.70
CA SER A 63 25.82 -16.76 -0.77
C SER A 63 25.02 -16.80 0.55
N SER A 64 24.73 -18.01 1.03
CA SER A 64 23.94 -18.35 2.21
C SER A 64 24.55 -17.89 3.54
N GLY A 65 24.93 -16.61 3.67
CA GLY A 65 25.63 -16.13 4.85
C GLY A 65 25.91 -14.63 4.95
N ASP A 66 25.41 -13.78 4.06
CA ASP A 66 25.67 -12.33 4.15
C ASP A 66 24.68 -11.63 5.11
N PHE A 67 24.59 -12.14 6.34
CA PHE A 67 23.96 -11.45 7.48
C PHE A 67 24.78 -10.21 7.93
N SER A 68 25.94 -9.99 7.30
CA SER A 68 26.91 -8.92 7.56
C SER A 68 26.40 -7.52 7.24
N ARG A 69 25.25 -7.41 6.55
CA ARG A 69 24.70 -6.15 6.03
C ARG A 69 23.43 -5.68 6.74
N MET A 70 23.14 -6.21 7.93
CA MET A 70 22.17 -5.55 8.81
C MET A 70 22.77 -4.22 9.25
N GLU A 71 22.08 -3.14 8.91
CA GLU A 71 22.38 -1.82 9.47
C GLU A 71 22.33 -1.95 11.00
N LYS A 72 23.41 -1.57 11.69
CA LYS A 72 23.45 -1.64 13.15
C LYS A 72 22.27 -0.85 13.70
N PRO A 73 21.59 -1.32 14.76
CA PRO A 73 20.55 -0.54 15.41
C PRO A 73 21.10 0.84 15.73
N GLN A 74 20.54 1.87 15.11
CA GLN A 74 20.94 3.26 15.36
C GLN A 74 20.51 3.68 16.77
N GLU A 75 19.45 3.05 17.27
CA GLU A 75 18.83 3.23 18.57
C GLU A 75 19.51 2.38 19.65
N ARG A 76 19.79 2.98 20.81
CA ARG A 76 20.53 2.31 21.89
C ARG A 76 19.62 1.60 22.89
N ASN A 77 18.34 1.98 22.95
CA ASN A 77 17.40 1.44 23.91
C ASN A 77 15.98 1.34 23.33
N LEU A 78 15.12 0.56 24.01
CA LEU A 78 13.73 0.33 23.59
C LEU A 78 12.91 1.63 23.54
N ILE A 79 13.16 2.56 24.45
CA ILE A 79 12.44 3.83 24.56
C ILE A 79 12.82 4.75 23.39
N GLU A 80 14.10 4.76 22.99
CA GLU A 80 14.63 5.52 21.86
C GLU A 80 14.02 5.00 20.56
N ALA A 81 13.99 3.68 20.36
CA ALA A 81 13.34 3.07 19.21
C ALA A 81 11.83 3.37 19.14
N ALA A 82 11.13 3.36 20.27
CA ALA A 82 9.72 3.72 20.33
C ALA A 82 9.50 5.21 20.00
N SER A 83 10.35 6.10 20.52
CA SER A 83 10.30 7.54 20.25
C SER A 83 10.62 7.87 18.78
N ALA A 84 11.64 7.21 18.21
CA ALA A 84 12.01 7.35 16.81
C ALA A 84 10.88 6.88 15.88
N GLY A 85 10.26 5.73 16.17
CA GLY A 85 9.09 5.23 15.44
C GLY A 85 7.87 6.16 15.53
N ALA A 86 7.60 6.72 16.71
CA ALA A 86 6.52 7.70 16.90
C ALA A 86 6.78 8.98 16.08
N THR A 87 8.01 9.47 16.08
CA THR A 87 8.40 10.66 15.31
C THR A 87 8.30 10.43 13.80
N ALA A 88 8.74 9.27 13.31
CA ALA A 88 8.61 8.89 11.90
C ALA A 88 7.13 8.79 11.46
N SER A 89 6.25 8.38 12.36
CA SER A 89 4.81 8.22 12.08
C SER A 89 4.11 9.56 11.82
N ILE A 90 4.56 10.67 12.43
CA ILE A 90 3.96 12.00 12.22
C ILE A 90 3.97 12.38 10.73
N LYS A 91 5.12 12.22 10.07
CA LYS A 91 5.26 12.54 8.64
C LYS A 91 4.43 11.60 7.76
N LEU A 92 4.38 10.32 8.11
CA LEU A 92 3.63 9.31 7.38
C LEU A 92 2.12 9.60 7.44
N VAL A 93 1.57 9.83 8.63
CA VAL A 93 0.14 10.13 8.82
C VAL A 93 -0.24 11.45 8.15
N GLY A 94 0.59 12.49 8.29
CA GLY A 94 0.37 13.77 7.61
C GLY A 94 0.32 13.62 6.09
N SER A 95 1.22 12.80 5.53
CA SER A 95 1.20 12.51 4.09
C SER A 95 -0.08 11.78 3.68
N ILE A 96 -0.49 10.74 4.40
CA ILE A 96 -1.71 9.98 4.09
C ILE A 96 -2.95 10.89 4.11
N ALA A 97 -3.11 11.71 5.14
CA ALA A 97 -4.26 12.61 5.27
C ALA A 97 -4.39 13.58 4.08
N VAL A 98 -3.27 14.20 3.68
CA VAL A 98 -3.24 15.12 2.53
C VAL A 98 -3.56 14.39 1.23
N HIS A 99 -2.99 13.20 0.99
CA HIS A 99 -3.27 12.44 -0.23
C HIS A 99 -4.74 12.01 -0.30
N VAL A 100 -5.35 11.58 0.80
CA VAL A 100 -6.78 11.21 0.82
C VAL A 100 -7.66 12.41 0.44
N ILE A 101 -7.43 13.58 1.04
CA ILE A 101 -8.17 14.81 0.70
C ILE A 101 -7.97 15.16 -0.78
N ALA A 102 -6.73 15.12 -1.27
CA ALA A 102 -6.42 15.42 -2.66
C ALA A 102 -7.13 14.47 -3.63
N PHE A 103 -7.16 13.17 -3.34
CA PHE A 103 -7.87 12.18 -4.15
C PHE A 103 -9.38 12.39 -4.14
N LEU A 104 -9.98 12.74 -3.00
CA LEU A 104 -11.41 13.05 -2.92
C LEU A 104 -11.77 14.30 -3.74
N CYS A 105 -10.99 15.37 -3.63
CA CYS A 105 -11.21 16.58 -4.43
C CYS A 105 -11.05 16.32 -5.94
N LEU A 106 -10.05 15.52 -6.32
CA LEU A 106 -9.85 15.13 -7.72
C LEU A 106 -11.03 14.32 -8.22
N LEU A 107 -11.51 13.36 -7.42
CA LEU A 107 -12.66 12.55 -7.77
C LEU A 107 -13.91 13.41 -7.97
N ASP A 108 -14.20 14.33 -7.07
CA ASP A 108 -15.33 15.25 -7.19
C ASP A 108 -15.20 16.17 -8.40
N PHE A 109 -13.99 16.66 -8.68
CA PHE A 109 -13.71 17.47 -9.86
C PHE A 109 -13.98 16.69 -11.16
N VAL A 110 -13.52 15.44 -11.23
CA VAL A 110 -13.75 14.60 -12.40
C VAL A 110 -15.23 14.24 -12.52
N ASN A 111 -15.91 13.91 -11.43
CA ASN A 111 -17.35 13.67 -11.42
C ASN A 111 -18.14 14.91 -11.91
N ALA A 112 -17.84 16.10 -11.39
CA ALA A 112 -18.49 17.34 -11.83
C ALA A 112 -18.26 17.61 -13.31
N THR A 113 -17.04 17.33 -13.80
CA THR A 113 -16.71 17.43 -15.23
C THR A 113 -17.53 16.45 -16.06
N LEU A 114 -17.60 15.18 -15.64
CA LEU A 114 -18.38 14.14 -16.32
C LEU A 114 -19.87 14.43 -16.33
N ILE A 115 -20.45 14.92 -15.22
CA ILE A 115 -21.86 15.32 -15.13
C ILE A 115 -22.15 16.46 -16.09
N TRP A 116 -21.30 17.50 -16.12
CA TRP A 116 -21.43 18.62 -17.05
C TRP A 116 -21.39 18.18 -18.52
N PHE A 117 -20.53 17.22 -18.87
CA PHE A 117 -20.51 16.63 -20.22
C PHE A 117 -21.73 15.72 -20.48
N GLY A 118 -22.15 14.93 -19.50
CA GLY A 118 -23.30 14.01 -19.59
C GLY A 118 -24.62 14.75 -19.82
N GLU A 119 -24.84 15.85 -19.11
CA GLU A 119 -26.00 16.74 -19.30
C GLU A 119 -26.09 17.28 -20.73
N LYS A 120 -24.94 17.58 -21.37
CA LYS A 120 -24.92 18.05 -22.77
C LYS A 120 -25.21 16.97 -23.80
N ILE A 121 -25.03 15.69 -23.45
CA ILE A 121 -25.25 14.54 -24.32
C ILE A 121 -26.62 13.87 -24.04
N GLY A 122 -27.38 14.38 -23.06
CA GLY A 122 -28.70 13.88 -22.68
C GLY A 122 -28.67 12.65 -21.76
N LEU A 123 -27.51 12.34 -21.17
CA LEU A 123 -27.32 11.25 -20.22
C LEU A 123 -27.38 11.83 -18.79
N GLN A 124 -28.47 11.54 -18.06
CA GLN A 124 -28.56 11.87 -16.63
C GLN A 124 -27.71 10.88 -15.81
N GLU A 125 -26.89 11.41 -14.89
CA GLU A 125 -26.06 10.67 -13.91
C GLU A 125 -24.79 9.95 -14.41
N PHE A 126 -24.06 10.48 -15.38
CA PHE A 126 -22.72 9.95 -15.70
C PHE A 126 -21.68 10.41 -14.65
N SER A 127 -21.23 9.51 -13.78
CA SER A 127 -20.15 9.76 -12.80
C SER A 127 -19.14 8.60 -12.80
N LEU A 128 -17.89 8.85 -12.40
CA LEU A 128 -16.88 7.79 -12.26
C LEU A 128 -17.29 6.73 -11.24
N GLN A 129 -18.08 7.12 -10.24
CA GLN A 129 -18.52 6.23 -9.18
C GLN A 129 -19.79 5.45 -9.52
N ALA A 130 -20.51 5.82 -10.60
CA ALA A 130 -21.80 5.26 -11.07
C ALA A 130 -22.40 4.20 -10.12
N SER A 131 -22.75 4.65 -8.93
CA SER A 131 -23.39 3.87 -7.88
C SER A 131 -24.53 4.73 -7.41
N LYS A 132 -25.67 4.52 -8.07
CA LYS A 132 -27.03 4.80 -7.64
C LYS A 132 -27.12 5.46 -6.24
N PRO A 133 -27.61 6.71 -6.14
CA PRO A 133 -27.84 7.31 -4.83
C PRO A 133 -29.04 6.64 -4.14
N ALA A 134 -28.90 6.46 -2.83
CA ALA A 134 -29.94 6.35 -1.81
C ALA A 134 -30.97 5.19 -1.92
N THR A 135 -30.77 4.21 -1.03
CA THR A 135 -31.75 3.96 0.04
C THR A 135 -30.99 3.79 1.35
#